data_AF-A0A090RLJ2-F1
#
_entry.id   AF-A0A090RLJ2-F1
#
_cell.length_a   1.000
_cell.length_b   1.000
_cell.length_c   1.000
_cell.angle_alpha   90.00
_cell.angle_beta   90.00
_cell.angle_gamma   90.00
#
_symmetry.space_group_name_H-M   'P 1'
#
loop_
_entity.id
_entity.type
_entity.pdbx_description
1 polymer ?
#
loop_
_entity_poly.entity_id
_entity_poly.type
_entity_poly.pdbx_seq_one_letter_code
_entity_poly.pdbx_strand_id
1 'polypeptide(L)'
;MRGVIHGDYILAQVAGTDKRGRREGRVVRVLKHYEGQIVGRFFIEDGMGYVVPDDSRIAQDIVIPNEHRMGARMGNVVVVEINQRATRQYNAMGKVVEVLGESMAPGMEIEIALRTHDIPHEWPSEVEKQIQGLGEEVPESAKQGRVDLRNLPLVTIDGEDARDFDDAVYCERKKSGGWRLWVAIAM
;
A
#
# COMPACT_ATOMS: atom_id res chain seq x y z
N MET A 1 -10.49 15.82 17.42
CA MET A 1 -9.98 16.70 16.35
C MET A 1 -10.99 16.69 15.19
N ARG A 2 -11.92 17.66 15.11
CA ARG A 2 -13.07 17.64 14.17
C ARG A 2 -12.81 18.44 12.88
N GLY A 3 -11.68 18.24 12.23
CA GLY A 3 -11.35 18.99 11.00
C GLY A 3 -10.00 18.64 10.36
N VAL A 4 -9.41 17.53 10.81
CA VAL A 4 -8.23 16.91 10.21
C VAL A 4 -8.52 15.42 10.14
N ILE A 5 -7.96 14.77 9.13
CA ILE A 5 -8.06 13.34 8.92
C ILE A 5 -6.65 12.75 9.04
N HIS A 6 -6.57 11.47 9.41
CA HIS A 6 -5.29 10.78 9.38
C HIS A 6 -4.65 10.89 7.98
N GLY A 7 -3.35 11.19 7.93
CA GLY A 7 -2.63 11.45 6.67
C GLY A 7 -2.57 12.92 6.24
N ASP A 8 -3.35 13.83 6.84
CA ASP A 8 -3.21 15.26 6.56
C ASP A 8 -1.83 15.79 7.00
N TYR A 9 -1.19 16.59 6.15
CA TYR A 9 0.02 17.33 6.48
C TYR A 9 -0.38 18.70 7.04
N ILE A 10 -0.02 18.99 8.29
CA ILE A 10 -0.52 20.16 9.02
C ILE A 10 0.60 21.07 9.52
N LEU A 11 0.26 22.35 9.70
CA LEU A 11 1.04 23.28 10.51
C LEU A 11 0.49 23.27 11.94
N ALA A 12 1.31 22.92 12.91
CA ALA A 12 0.97 22.93 14.32
C ALA A 12 1.82 23.94 15.11
N GLN A 13 1.24 24.49 16.17
CA GLN A 13 1.91 25.37 17.12
C GLN A 13 1.87 24.74 18.51
N VAL A 14 2.93 24.90 19.30
CA VAL A 14 2.93 24.48 20.71
C VAL A 14 1.86 25.27 21.47
N ALA A 15 0.92 24.55 22.06
CA ALA A 15 -0.18 25.12 22.83
C ALA A 15 0.07 25.11 24.35
N GLY A 16 1.03 24.30 24.79
CA GLY A 16 1.41 24.18 26.21
C GLY A 16 2.08 22.85 26.50
N THR A 17 2.06 22.46 27.77
CA THR A 17 2.49 21.14 28.24
C THR A 17 1.39 20.52 29.08
N ASP A 18 1.15 19.22 28.89
CA ASP A 18 0.17 18.47 29.67
C ASP A 18 0.61 18.33 31.13
N LYS A 19 -0.27 17.75 31.97
CA LYS A 19 0.00 17.51 33.40
C LYS A 19 1.21 16.59 33.66
N ARG A 20 1.76 15.93 32.63
CA ARG A 20 2.93 15.05 32.68
C ARG A 20 4.17 15.69 32.04
N GLY A 21 4.12 16.98 31.69
CA GLY A 21 5.22 17.72 31.07
C GLY A 21 5.42 17.48 29.57
N ARG A 22 4.51 16.76 28.90
CA ARG A 22 4.58 16.49 27.45
C ARG A 22 4.05 17.69 26.68
N ARG A 23 4.70 18.06 25.58
CA ARG A 23 4.27 19.19 24.74
C ARG A 23 2.94 18.87 24.05
N GLU A 24 1.98 19.77 24.16
CA GLU A 24 0.73 19.74 23.41
C GLU A 24 0.80 20.68 22.20
N GLY A 25 0.19 20.27 21.10
CA GLY A 25 0.12 21.04 19.86
C GLY A 25 -1.32 21.42 19.50
N ARG A 26 -1.52 22.64 19.02
CA ARG A 26 -2.75 23.07 18.36
C ARG A 26 -2.53 23.11 16.85
N VAL A 27 -3.46 22.54 16.10
CA VAL A 27 -3.50 22.67 14.64
C VAL A 27 -3.78 24.12 14.27
N VAL A 28 -2.88 24.75 13.50
CA VAL A 28 -3.05 26.11 12.99
C VAL A 28 -3.79 26.08 11.66
N ARG A 29 -3.32 25.25 10.72
CA ARG A 29 -3.96 25.01 9.42
C ARG A 29 -3.47 23.71 8.79
N VAL A 30 -4.23 23.17 7.85
CA VAL A 30 -3.79 22.07 6.98
C VAL A 30 -2.97 22.64 5.83
N LEU A 31 -1.82 22.03 5.54
CA LEU A 31 -0.91 22.41 4.45
C LEU A 31 -1.15 21.56 3.20
N LYS A 32 -1.37 20.26 3.39
CA LYS A 32 -1.77 19.32 2.33
C LYS A 32 -2.79 18.35 2.89
N HIS A 33 -3.93 18.22 2.22
CA HIS A 33 -4.94 17.25 2.58
C HIS A 33 -4.52 15.85 2.11
N TYR A 34 -4.92 14.82 2.86
CA TYR A 34 -4.80 13.43 2.41
C TYR A 34 -5.71 13.21 1.20
N GLU A 35 -5.16 12.99 0.01
CA GLU A 35 -5.92 12.80 -1.24
C GLU A 35 -6.14 11.32 -1.60
N GLY A 36 -5.65 10.41 -0.76
CA GLY A 36 -5.79 8.98 -1.00
C GLY A 36 -7.22 8.48 -0.78
N GLN A 37 -7.44 7.25 -1.23
CA GLN A 37 -8.68 6.54 -1.04
C GLN A 37 -8.81 6.04 0.39
N ILE A 38 -10.05 5.85 0.84
CA ILE A 38 -10.38 5.32 2.18
C ILE A 38 -11.22 4.07 1.99
N VAL A 39 -10.73 2.96 2.52
CA VAL A 39 -11.49 1.71 2.59
C VAL A 39 -12.37 1.72 3.83
N GLY A 40 -13.60 1.25 3.69
CA GLY A 40 -14.52 1.13 4.81
C GLY A 40 -15.72 0.27 4.50
N ARG A 41 -16.60 0.13 5.49
CA ARG A 41 -17.84 -0.62 5.37
C ARG A 41 -19.02 0.33 5.17
N PHE A 42 -19.82 0.04 4.16
CA PHE A 42 -21.01 0.82 3.82
C PHE A 42 -22.21 0.41 4.66
N PHE A 43 -22.87 1.39 5.26
CA PHE A 43 -24.09 1.23 6.04
C PHE A 43 -25.19 2.18 5.55
N ILE A 44 -26.43 1.84 5.89
CA ILE A 44 -27.61 2.66 5.64
C ILE A 44 -28.36 2.79 6.96
N GLU A 45 -28.61 4.02 7.39
CA GLU A 45 -29.41 4.34 8.58
C GLU A 45 -30.37 5.49 8.25
N ASP A 46 -31.65 5.33 8.59
CA ASP A 46 -32.72 6.29 8.25
C ASP A 46 -32.74 6.73 6.77
N GLY A 47 -32.33 5.85 5.86
CA GLY A 47 -32.25 6.12 4.42
C GLY A 47 -31.03 6.94 3.97
N MET A 48 -30.13 7.27 4.90
CA MET A 48 -28.84 7.91 4.63
C MET A 48 -27.73 6.87 4.58
N GLY A 49 -26.95 6.87 3.49
CA GLY A 49 -25.76 6.05 3.37
C GLY A 49 -24.58 6.68 4.09
N TYR A 50 -23.76 5.86 4.74
CA TYR A 50 -22.46 6.28 5.27
C TYR A 50 -21.46 5.14 5.21
N VAL A 51 -20.19 5.48 5.30
CA VAL A 51 -19.09 4.54 5.36
C VAL A 51 -18.34 4.73 6.65
N VAL A 52 -18.19 3.64 7.39
CA VAL A 52 -17.30 3.56 8.55
C VAL A 52 -15.93 3.12 8.05
N PRO A 53 -14.89 3.96 8.16
CA PRO A 53 -13.53 3.61 7.74
C PRO A 53 -13.01 2.37 8.47
N ASP A 54 -12.26 1.52 7.77
CA ASP A 54 -11.61 0.35 8.40
C ASP A 54 -10.43 0.79 9.30
N ASP A 55 -9.72 1.85 8.88
CA ASP A 55 -8.69 2.49 9.71
C ASP A 55 -9.32 3.30 10.86
N SER A 56 -9.28 2.72 12.07
CA SER A 56 -9.76 3.35 13.31
C SER A 56 -9.13 4.71 13.66
N ARG A 57 -8.02 5.11 13.02
CA ARG A 57 -7.44 6.46 13.15
C ARG A 57 -8.32 7.52 12.51
N ILE A 58 -9.18 7.14 11.56
CA ILE A 58 -10.21 7.97 10.96
C ILE A 58 -11.52 7.76 11.73
N ALA A 59 -11.66 8.46 12.86
CA ALA A 59 -12.79 8.29 13.77
C ALA A 59 -14.12 8.92 13.28
N GLN A 60 -14.20 9.35 12.03
CA GLN A 60 -15.36 10.06 11.49
C GLN A 60 -16.00 9.24 10.38
N ASP A 61 -17.30 9.04 10.48
CA ASP A 61 -18.07 8.42 9.40
C ASP A 61 -18.14 9.35 8.20
N ILE A 62 -18.08 8.76 7.01
CA ILE A 62 -18.15 9.48 5.74
C ILE A 62 -19.54 9.30 5.18
N VAL A 63 -20.32 10.38 5.16
CA VAL A 63 -21.67 10.39 4.59
C VAL A 63 -21.58 10.20 3.07
N ILE A 64 -22.38 9.28 2.54
CA ILE A 64 -22.43 8.98 1.12
C ILE A 64 -23.84 9.34 0.60
N PRO A 65 -23.97 10.43 -0.18
CA PRO A 65 -25.21 10.76 -0.87
C PRO A 65 -25.68 9.61 -1.76
N ASN A 66 -26.99 9.45 -1.93
CA ASN A 66 -27.58 8.32 -2.68
C ASN A 66 -27.11 8.25 -4.14
N GLU A 67 -26.85 9.40 -4.77
CA GLU A 67 -26.28 9.51 -6.11
C GLU A 67 -24.81 9.05 -6.21
N HIS A 68 -24.11 8.96 -5.09
CA HIS A 68 -22.69 8.62 -5.01
C HIS A 68 -22.42 7.26 -4.38
N ARG A 69 -23.45 6.43 -4.17
CA ARG A 69 -23.30 5.10 -3.54
C ARG A 69 -22.78 4.01 -4.48
N MET A 70 -22.73 4.26 -5.80
CA MET A 70 -22.27 3.31 -6.81
C MET A 70 -22.87 1.90 -6.73
N GLY A 71 -24.12 1.79 -6.25
CA GLY A 71 -24.80 0.50 -6.07
C GLY A 71 -24.41 -0.28 -4.80
N ALA A 72 -23.59 0.28 -3.92
CA ALA A 72 -23.21 -0.33 -2.65
C ALA A 72 -24.44 -0.71 -1.81
N ARG A 73 -24.36 -1.89 -1.20
CA ARG A 73 -25.39 -2.45 -0.31
C ARG A 73 -24.87 -2.44 1.13
N MET A 74 -25.83 -2.54 2.06
CA MET A 74 -25.56 -2.65 3.49
C MET A 74 -24.53 -3.76 3.77
N GLY A 75 -23.44 -3.41 4.46
CA GLY A 75 -22.36 -4.32 4.83
C GLY A 75 -21.28 -4.53 3.77
N ASN A 76 -21.38 -3.94 2.58
CA ASN A 76 -20.31 -4.03 1.59
C ASN A 76 -19.05 -3.30 2.05
N VAL A 77 -17.89 -3.86 1.71
CA VAL A 77 -16.62 -3.15 1.73
C VAL A 77 -16.53 -2.30 0.47
N VAL A 78 -16.21 -1.03 0.66
CA VAL A 78 -16.18 -0.03 -0.39
C VAL A 78 -14.93 0.84 -0.26
N VAL A 79 -14.53 1.40 -1.39
CA VAL A 79 -13.47 2.41 -1.48
C VAL A 79 -14.13 3.76 -1.72
N VAL A 80 -13.75 4.74 -0.91
CA VAL A 80 -14.37 6.07 -0.88
C VAL A 80 -13.32 7.15 -1.09
N GLU A 81 -13.68 8.16 -1.88
CA GLU A 81 -12.96 9.42 -1.95
C GLU A 81 -13.75 10.51 -1.24
N ILE A 82 -13.07 11.32 -0.42
CA ILE A 82 -13.70 12.45 0.27
C ILE A 82 -13.87 13.61 -0.70
N ASN A 83 -15.12 14.01 -0.95
CA ASN A 83 -15.46 15.18 -1.76
C ASN A 83 -15.65 16.44 -0.90
N GLN A 84 -16.13 16.29 0.33
CA GLN A 84 -16.29 17.38 1.29
C GLN A 84 -15.73 16.97 2.65
N ARG A 85 -14.79 17.75 3.17
CA ARG A 85 -14.18 17.49 4.47
C ARG A 85 -15.16 17.82 5.59
N ALA A 86 -15.05 17.09 6.69
CA ALA A 86 -15.80 17.40 7.90
C ALA A 86 -15.44 18.80 8.42
N THR A 87 -16.45 19.47 8.94
CA THR A 87 -16.31 20.74 9.64
C THR A 87 -16.76 20.56 11.09
N ARG A 88 -16.77 21.66 11.87
CA ARG A 88 -17.35 21.62 13.21
C ARG A 88 -18.84 21.23 13.24
N GLN A 89 -19.56 21.51 12.16
CA GLN A 89 -21.02 21.37 12.06
C GLN A 89 -21.45 20.15 11.23
N TYR A 90 -20.60 19.68 10.31
CA TYR A 90 -20.96 18.65 9.33
C TYR A 90 -19.92 17.54 9.30
N ASN A 91 -20.38 16.30 9.11
CA ASN A 91 -19.50 15.15 8.86
C ASN A 91 -18.82 15.27 7.48
N ALA A 92 -17.80 14.45 7.25
CA ALA A 92 -17.20 14.34 5.93
C ALA A 92 -18.24 13.74 4.98
N MET A 93 -18.27 14.22 3.74
CA MET A 93 -18.98 13.57 2.66
C MET A 93 -17.99 12.96 1.67
N GLY A 94 -18.41 11.89 1.03
CA GLY A 94 -17.62 11.20 0.04
C GLY A 94 -18.46 10.61 -1.08
N LYS A 95 -17.77 9.98 -2.01
CA LYS A 95 -18.35 9.15 -3.06
C LYS A 95 -17.69 7.78 -3.05
N VAL A 96 -18.48 6.75 -3.30
CA VAL A 96 -17.95 5.41 -3.54
C VAL A 96 -17.34 5.39 -4.94
N VAL A 97 -16.07 5.03 -5.02
CA VAL A 97 -15.35 4.85 -6.30
C VAL A 97 -15.20 3.39 -6.68
N GLU A 98 -15.28 2.49 -5.69
CA GLU A 98 -15.20 1.05 -5.90
C GLU A 98 -16.04 0.30 -4.87
N VAL A 99 -16.74 -0.77 -5.30
CA VAL A 99 -17.42 -1.71 -4.39
C VAL A 99 -16.66 -3.02 -4.46
N LEU A 100 -15.91 -3.34 -3.40
CA LEU A 100 -15.10 -4.55 -3.35
C LEU A 100 -15.96 -5.80 -3.12
N GLY A 101 -17.08 -5.66 -2.41
CA GLY A 101 -18.05 -6.73 -2.21
C GLY A 101 -18.37 -6.98 -0.74
N GLU A 102 -18.60 -8.24 -0.37
CA GLU A 102 -18.94 -8.61 1.01
C GLU A 102 -17.69 -8.75 1.89
N SER A 103 -17.78 -8.27 3.14
CA SER A 103 -16.65 -8.24 4.07
C SER A 103 -16.06 -9.61 4.44
N MET A 104 -16.76 -10.71 4.18
CA MET A 104 -16.31 -12.07 4.50
C MET A 104 -15.92 -12.89 3.26
N ALA A 105 -15.80 -12.25 2.09
CA ALA A 105 -15.33 -12.93 0.89
C ALA A 105 -13.82 -13.28 1.04
N PRO A 106 -13.37 -14.48 0.61
CA PRO A 106 -11.96 -14.83 0.63
C PRO A 106 -11.10 -13.83 -0.16
N GLY A 107 -9.97 -13.40 0.40
CA GLY A 107 -9.06 -12.44 -0.23
C GLY A 107 -9.43 -10.97 -0.02
N MET A 108 -10.58 -10.67 0.61
CA MET A 108 -10.99 -9.30 0.92
C MET A 108 -10.01 -8.60 1.87
N GLU A 109 -9.42 -9.34 2.80
CA GLU A 109 -8.38 -8.86 3.72
C GLU A 109 -7.14 -8.34 2.98
N ILE A 110 -6.78 -8.96 1.86
CA ILE A 110 -5.65 -8.55 1.01
C ILE A 110 -6.01 -7.25 0.30
N GLU A 111 -7.19 -7.17 -0.30
CA GLU A 111 -7.68 -5.97 -0.99
C GLU A 111 -7.77 -4.75 -0.06
N ILE A 112 -8.29 -4.95 1.17
CA ILE A 112 -8.34 -3.90 2.20
C ILE A 112 -6.94 -3.44 2.56
N ALA A 113 -6.00 -4.37 2.78
CA ALA A 113 -4.63 -4.03 3.17
C ALA A 113 -3.88 -3.27 2.06
N LEU A 114 -3.98 -3.73 0.80
CA LEU A 114 -3.34 -3.08 -0.34
C LEU A 114 -3.76 -1.61 -0.45
N ARG A 115 -5.06 -1.33 -0.38
CA ARG A 115 -5.61 0.03 -0.51
C ARG A 115 -5.39 0.89 0.73
N THR A 116 -5.53 0.32 1.94
CA THR A 116 -5.34 1.08 3.19
C THR A 116 -3.88 1.53 3.37
N HIS A 117 -2.94 0.72 2.89
CA HIS A 117 -1.51 1.02 2.96
C HIS A 117 -0.95 1.66 1.69
N ASP A 118 -1.81 1.99 0.72
CA ASP A 118 -1.43 2.60 -0.56
C ASP A 118 -0.32 1.80 -1.27
N ILE A 119 -0.44 0.47 -1.25
CA ILE A 119 0.50 -0.46 -1.88
C ILE A 119 0.12 -0.57 -3.37
N PRO A 120 1.01 -0.14 -4.29
CA PRO A 120 0.77 -0.33 -5.72
C PRO A 120 0.69 -1.82 -6.05
N HIS A 121 -0.43 -2.24 -6.64
CA HIS A 121 -0.69 -3.63 -7.01
C HIS A 121 -1.06 -3.80 -8.49
N GLU A 122 -1.39 -2.71 -9.17
CA GLU A 122 -1.62 -2.70 -10.61
C GLU A 122 -0.34 -2.30 -11.34
N TRP A 123 -0.01 -3.04 -12.39
CA TRP A 123 1.12 -2.71 -13.26
C TRP A 123 0.68 -1.64 -14.29
N PRO A 124 1.43 -0.53 -14.42
CA PRO A 124 1.15 0.44 -15.47
C PRO A 124 1.31 -0.20 -16.86
N SER A 125 0.45 0.18 -17.81
CA SER A 125 0.50 -0.35 -19.18
C SER A 125 1.83 -0.09 -19.90
N GLU A 126 2.57 0.95 -19.51
CA GLU A 126 3.92 1.20 -20.02
C GLU A 126 4.94 0.16 -19.53
N VAL A 127 4.80 -0.36 -18.30
CA VAL A 127 5.63 -1.46 -17.79
C VAL A 127 5.32 -2.73 -18.57
N GLU A 128 4.04 -3.02 -18.82
CA GLU A 128 3.62 -4.19 -19.63
C GLU A 128 4.21 -4.12 -21.04
N LYS A 129 4.13 -2.97 -21.71
CA LYS A 129 4.75 -2.76 -23.04
C LYS A 129 6.26 -2.93 -23.00
N GLN A 130 6.92 -2.47 -21.95
CA GLN A 130 8.37 -2.58 -21.81
C GLN A 130 8.83 -4.04 -21.72
N ILE A 131 8.10 -4.89 -20.98
CA ILE A 131 8.50 -6.28 -20.77
C ILE A 131 8.10 -7.21 -21.92
N GLN A 132 7.18 -6.82 -22.81
CA GLN A 132 6.73 -7.64 -23.94
C GLN A 132 7.86 -8.08 -24.88
N GLY A 133 8.96 -7.32 -24.95
CA GLY A 133 10.12 -7.66 -25.78
C GLY A 133 11.12 -8.62 -25.15
N LEU A 134 10.93 -9.03 -23.89
CA LEU A 134 11.85 -9.95 -23.21
C LEU A 134 11.66 -11.38 -23.72
N GLY A 135 12.76 -12.01 -24.13
CA GLY A 135 12.77 -13.42 -24.49
C GLY A 135 12.96 -14.33 -23.28
N GLU A 136 12.66 -15.63 -23.44
CA GLU A 136 12.83 -16.63 -22.38
C GLU A 136 14.31 -16.95 -22.09
N GLU A 137 15.18 -16.79 -23.09
CA GLU A 137 16.61 -17.08 -22.97
C GLU A 137 17.48 -15.83 -23.04
N VAL A 138 18.59 -15.82 -22.28
CA VAL A 138 19.58 -14.75 -22.35
C VAL A 138 20.36 -14.83 -23.67
N PRO A 139 20.31 -13.79 -24.53
CA PRO A 139 20.96 -13.81 -25.83
C PRO A 139 22.49 -13.82 -25.70
N GLU A 140 23.19 -14.45 -26.65
CA GLU A 140 24.67 -14.53 -26.66
C GLU A 140 25.34 -13.15 -26.66
N SER A 141 24.72 -12.15 -27.29
CA SER A 141 25.21 -10.77 -27.27
C SER A 141 25.29 -10.19 -25.86
N ALA A 142 24.35 -10.53 -24.97
CA ALA A 142 24.34 -10.04 -23.59
C ALA A 142 25.40 -10.72 -22.68
N LYS A 143 25.97 -11.84 -23.14
CA LYS A 143 27.02 -12.59 -22.43
C LYS A 143 28.41 -12.03 -22.71
N GLN A 144 28.59 -11.26 -23.78
CA GLN A 144 29.89 -10.71 -24.17
C GLN A 144 30.46 -9.78 -23.09
N GLY A 145 31.74 -9.95 -22.77
CA GLY A 145 32.44 -9.14 -21.76
C GLY A 145 32.16 -9.54 -20.30
N ARG A 146 31.31 -10.53 -20.04
CA ARG A 146 31.06 -11.07 -18.69
C ARG A 146 32.05 -12.19 -18.36
N VAL A 147 32.34 -12.36 -17.07
CA VAL A 147 33.12 -13.51 -16.57
C VAL A 147 32.25 -14.76 -16.65
N ASP A 148 32.73 -15.81 -17.31
CA ASP A 148 32.02 -17.07 -17.43
C ASP A 148 32.22 -17.93 -16.18
N LEU A 149 31.13 -18.13 -15.42
CA LEU A 149 31.09 -18.93 -14.21
C LEU A 149 30.18 -20.16 -14.33
N ARG A 150 29.75 -20.55 -15.55
CA ARG A 150 28.78 -21.63 -15.75
C ARG A 150 29.23 -23.00 -15.25
N ASN A 151 30.55 -23.21 -15.12
CA ASN A 151 31.14 -24.44 -14.58
C ASN A 151 31.39 -24.40 -13.06
N LEU A 152 31.13 -23.27 -12.40
CA LEU A 152 31.19 -23.16 -10.95
C LEU A 152 29.90 -23.74 -10.36
N PRO A 153 29.97 -24.63 -9.35
CA PRO A 153 28.77 -25.30 -8.83
C PRO A 153 28.04 -24.39 -7.82
N LEU A 154 27.54 -23.27 -8.33
CA LEU A 154 26.66 -22.35 -7.62
C LEU A 154 25.31 -23.04 -7.38
N VAL A 155 24.73 -22.80 -6.20
CA VAL A 155 23.39 -23.28 -5.83
C VAL A 155 22.60 -22.14 -5.19
N THR A 156 21.28 -22.19 -5.28
CA THR A 156 20.36 -21.33 -4.53
C THR A 156 19.78 -22.13 -3.35
N ILE A 157 19.37 -21.45 -2.28
CA ILE A 157 18.83 -22.09 -1.07
C ILE A 157 17.65 -21.24 -0.58
N ASP A 158 16.45 -21.64 -0.98
CA ASP A 158 15.22 -20.85 -0.83
C ASP A 158 14.09 -21.69 -0.20
N GLY A 159 12.99 -21.02 0.16
CA GLY A 159 11.78 -21.70 0.62
C GLY A 159 11.08 -22.48 -0.51
N GLU A 160 10.29 -23.49 -0.16
CA GLU A 160 9.61 -24.39 -1.12
C GLU A 160 8.67 -23.65 -2.10
N ASP A 161 8.09 -22.54 -1.65
CA ASP A 161 7.16 -21.72 -2.42
C ASP A 161 7.83 -20.57 -3.19
N ALA A 162 9.14 -20.35 -3.03
CA ALA A 162 9.86 -19.27 -3.72
C ALA A 162 9.96 -19.54 -5.24
N ARG A 163 9.89 -18.47 -6.05
CA ARG A 163 9.95 -18.54 -7.52
C ARG A 163 10.90 -17.52 -8.16
N ASP A 164 11.44 -16.64 -7.34
CA ASP A 164 12.25 -15.46 -7.65
C ASP A 164 13.62 -15.60 -6.97
N PHE A 165 14.50 -16.40 -7.57
CA PHE A 165 15.83 -16.69 -7.02
C PHE A 165 16.82 -15.57 -7.37
N ASP A 166 17.11 -14.71 -6.40
CA ASP A 166 17.94 -13.53 -6.60
C ASP A 166 19.43 -13.76 -6.32
N ASP A 167 19.78 -14.83 -5.60
CA ASP A 167 21.16 -15.13 -5.24
C ASP A 167 21.57 -16.59 -5.39
N ALA A 168 22.86 -16.80 -5.63
CA ALA A 168 23.48 -18.12 -5.65
C ALA A 168 24.86 -18.08 -4.98
N VAL A 169 25.19 -19.16 -4.26
CA VAL A 169 26.42 -19.23 -3.46
C VAL A 169 27.27 -20.44 -3.79
N TYR A 170 28.58 -20.27 -3.68
CA TYR A 170 29.57 -21.35 -3.72
C TYR A 170 30.81 -20.94 -2.93
N CYS A 171 31.45 -21.88 -2.24
CA CYS A 171 32.74 -21.60 -1.60
C CYS A 171 33.73 -22.76 -1.73
N GLU A 172 35.01 -22.40 -1.77
CA GLU A 172 36.12 -23.35 -1.79
C GLU A 172 37.22 -22.94 -0.79
N ARG A 173 37.95 -23.93 -0.26
CA ARG A 173 39.11 -23.66 0.60
C ARG A 173 40.27 -23.12 -0.24
N LYS A 174 40.92 -22.06 0.23
CA LYS A 174 42.13 -21.55 -0.42
C LYS A 174 43.36 -22.32 0.04
N LYS A 175 44.30 -22.55 -0.88
CA LYS A 175 45.60 -23.20 -0.58
C LYS A 175 46.41 -22.44 0.49
N SER A 176 46.24 -21.12 0.59
CA SER A 176 46.88 -20.25 1.58
C SER A 176 46.22 -20.29 2.97
N GLY A 177 45.19 -21.13 3.17
CA GLY A 177 44.29 -21.02 4.31
C GLY A 177 43.11 -20.08 4.04
N GLY A 178 42.02 -20.30 4.76
CA GLY A 178 40.75 -19.57 4.58
C GLY A 178 39.88 -20.09 3.43
N TRP A 179 38.91 -19.28 3.02
CA TRP A 179 37.92 -19.60 1.99
C TRP A 179 37.87 -18.53 0.91
N ARG A 180 37.46 -18.93 -0.28
CA ARG A 180 36.95 -18.04 -1.32
C ARG A 180 35.47 -18.31 -1.44
N LEU A 181 34.67 -17.25 -1.30
CA LEU A 181 33.23 -17.29 -1.41
C LEU A 181 32.84 -16.51 -2.67
N TRP A 182 31.92 -17.08 -3.44
CA TRP A 182 31.19 -16.39 -4.49
C TRP A 182 29.75 -16.22 -4.03
N VAL A 183 29.26 -15.00 -4.23
CA VAL A 183 27.86 -14.63 -4.09
C VAL A 183 27.49 -14.00 -5.43
N ALA A 184 26.69 -14.71 -6.24
CA ALA A 184 26.17 -14.24 -7.51
C ALA A 184 24.77 -13.68 -7.28
N ILE A 185 24.46 -12.51 -7.86
CA ILE A 185 23.19 -11.80 -7.65
C ILE A 185 22.53 -11.54 -9.02
N ALA A 186 21.21 -11.67 -9.09
CA ALA A 186 20.41 -11.27 -10.25
C ALA A 186 20.53 -9.77 -10.53
N MET A 187 20.62 -9.39 -11.81
CA MET A 187 20.80 -8.00 -12.28
C MET A 187 19.88 -7.69 -13.44
#